data_AF-A0A847WMI7-F1
#
_entry.id   AF-A0A847WMI7-F1
#
_cell.length_a   1.000
_cell.length_b   1.000
_cell.length_c   1.000
_cell.angle_alpha   90.00
_cell.angle_beta   90.00
_cell.angle_gamma   90.00
#
_symmetry.space_group_name_H-M   'P 1'
#
loop_
_entity.id
_entity.type
_entity.pdbx_description
1 polymer ?
#
loop_
_entity_poly.entity_id
_entity_poly.type
_entity_poly.pdbx_seq_one_letter_code
_entity_poly.pdbx_strand_id
1 'polypeptide(L)'
;MDSQVYWLIGMAALMFIVIGGISLISHYYTLNGIKSKTVGDGQHGTARFATKKEIIKTYKHIPFHVSQWRKGENLPTEQGIIVGCKGAKNNVTALVDTDDVHCLMIGAAGVGKTAFFLYPNLEYACATGMSFITTDTKGDLARNYGTIAKEN
;
A
#
# COMPACT_ATOMS: atom_id res chain seq x y z
N MET A 1 -62.13 33.16 0.13
CA MET A 1 -61.46 32.03 -0.55
C MET A 1 -61.84 30.78 0.21
N ASP A 2 -62.55 29.87 -0.45
CA ASP A 2 -63.19 28.73 0.21
C ASP A 2 -62.17 27.74 0.79
N SER A 3 -62.50 27.12 1.92
CA SER A 3 -61.68 26.09 2.59
C SER A 3 -61.26 24.97 1.62
N GLN A 4 -62.10 24.68 0.62
CA GLN A 4 -61.82 23.72 -0.45
C GLN A 4 -60.63 24.12 -1.33
N VAL A 5 -60.43 25.41 -1.59
CA VAL A 5 -59.31 25.91 -2.41
C VAL A 5 -57.99 25.74 -1.68
N TYR A 6 -57.95 25.97 -0.36
CA TYR A 6 -56.76 25.73 0.46
C TYR A 6 -56.40 24.23 0.53
N TRP A 7 -57.39 23.36 0.65
CA TRP A 7 -57.18 21.91 0.59
C TRP A 7 -56.63 21.47 -0.76
N LEU A 8 -57.16 22.01 -1.86
CA LEU A 8 -56.70 21.69 -3.21
C LEU A 8 -55.22 22.09 -3.42
N ILE A 9 -54.86 23.31 -3.00
CA ILE A 9 -53.49 23.82 -3.08
C ILE A 9 -52.55 22.99 -2.21
N GLY A 10 -52.97 22.63 -1.00
CA GLY A 10 -52.19 21.78 -0.09
C GLY A 10 -51.91 20.39 -0.67
N MET A 11 -52.91 19.75 -1.27
CA MET A 11 -52.73 18.45 -1.91
C MET A 11 -51.84 18.52 -3.16
N ALA A 12 -51.94 19.58 -3.95
CA ALA A 12 -51.08 19.79 -5.11
C ALA A 12 -49.60 19.99 -4.71
N ALA A 13 -49.35 20.79 -3.67
CA ALA A 13 -48.01 20.99 -3.14
C ALA A 13 -47.41 19.69 -2.58
N LEU A 14 -48.22 18.90 -1.86
CA LEU A 14 -47.81 17.58 -1.35
C LEU A 14 -47.41 16.64 -2.50
N MET A 15 -48.24 16.53 -3.55
CA MET A 15 -47.92 15.70 -4.70
C MET A 15 -46.63 16.13 -5.39
N PHE A 16 -46.39 17.44 -5.52
CA PHE A 16 -45.18 17.95 -6.13
C PHE A 16 -43.93 17.60 -5.30
N ILE A 17 -44.01 17.70 -3.97
CA ILE A 17 -42.92 17.32 -3.06
C ILE A 17 -42.66 15.81 -3.13
N VAL A 18 -43.71 14.98 -3.15
CA VAL A 18 -43.57 13.52 -3.21
C VAL A 18 -42.93 13.09 -4.53
N ILE A 19 -43.43 13.60 -5.67
CA ILE A 19 -42.90 13.25 -6.99
C ILE A 19 -41.48 13.78 -7.16
N GLY A 20 -41.21 15.02 -6.75
CA GLY A 20 -39.87 15.63 -6.79
C GLY A 20 -38.86 14.90 -5.90
N GLY A 21 -39.28 14.50 -4.69
CA GLY A 21 -38.47 13.73 -3.76
C GLY A 21 -38.10 12.35 -4.31
N ILE A 22 -39.08 11.62 -4.87
CA ILE A 22 -38.84 10.31 -5.51
C ILE A 22 -37.90 10.46 -6.71
N SER A 23 -38.08 11.49 -7.54
CA SER A 23 -37.22 11.76 -8.70
C SER A 23 -35.78 12.05 -8.28
N LEU A 24 -35.58 12.88 -7.25
CA LEU A 24 -34.25 13.18 -6.71
C LEU A 24 -33.60 11.92 -6.12
N ILE A 25 -34.32 11.16 -5.30
CA ILE A 25 -33.81 9.91 -4.73
C ILE A 25 -33.47 8.92 -5.84
N SER A 26 -34.29 8.79 -6.88
CA SER A 26 -34.03 7.90 -8.02
C SER A 26 -32.82 8.34 -8.87
N HIS A 27 -32.54 9.64 -8.95
CA HIS A 27 -31.35 10.14 -9.65
C HIS A 27 -30.07 9.88 -8.83
N TYR A 28 -30.14 9.98 -7.50
CA TYR A 28 -29.03 9.63 -6.62
C TYR A 28 -28.84 8.12 -6.43
N TYR A 29 -29.93 7.34 -6.47
CA TYR A 29 -29.94 5.88 -6.59
C TYR A 29 -29.95 5.44 -8.05
N THR A 30 -29.11 6.08 -8.86
CA THR A 30 -28.79 5.55 -10.18
C THR A 30 -28.26 4.13 -9.99
N LEU A 31 -28.78 3.19 -10.80
CA LEU A 31 -28.45 1.76 -10.84
C LEU A 31 -26.94 1.45 -10.84
N ASN A 32 -26.08 2.43 -11.06
CA ASN A 32 -24.64 2.37 -10.90
C ASN A 32 -24.19 1.98 -9.49
N GLY A 33 -24.95 2.29 -8.43
CA GLY A 33 -24.64 1.86 -7.06
C GLY A 33 -24.94 0.37 -6.80
N ILE A 34 -26.00 -0.16 -7.40
CA ILE A 34 -26.44 -1.56 -7.22
C ILE A 34 -25.73 -2.51 -8.20
N LYS A 35 -25.28 -2.03 -9.36
CA LYS A 35 -24.48 -2.78 -10.35
C LYS A 35 -22.98 -2.53 -10.27
N SER A 36 -22.48 -1.91 -9.19
CA SER A 36 -21.03 -1.72 -8.99
C SER A 36 -20.32 -2.97 -8.47
N LYS A 37 -21.03 -4.07 -8.18
CA LYS A 37 -20.36 -5.35 -7.99
C LYS A 37 -19.73 -5.75 -9.32
N THR A 38 -18.42 -5.70 -9.39
CA THR A 38 -17.62 -6.20 -10.50
C THR A 38 -18.12 -7.61 -10.82
N VAL A 39 -18.73 -7.77 -11.99
CA VAL A 39 -19.32 -9.05 -12.40
C VAL A 39 -18.21 -10.12 -12.45
N GLY A 40 -18.50 -11.27 -11.85
CA GLY A 40 -17.55 -12.34 -11.58
C GLY A 40 -17.91 -13.00 -10.25
N ASP A 41 -18.88 -13.92 -10.27
CA ASP A 41 -19.37 -14.68 -9.11
C ASP A 41 -18.31 -15.63 -8.55
N GLY A 42 -17.20 -15.11 -8.04
CA GLY A 42 -16.06 -15.89 -7.53
C GLY A 42 -15.23 -16.61 -8.61
N GLN A 43 -15.55 -16.43 -9.90
CA GLN A 43 -14.86 -17.07 -11.03
C GLN A 43 -13.60 -16.32 -11.50
N HIS A 44 -13.47 -15.05 -11.14
CA HIS A 44 -12.25 -14.28 -11.35
C HIS A 44 -11.67 -13.94 -9.98
N GLY A 45 -10.37 -14.19 -9.80
CA GLY A 45 -9.70 -13.91 -8.53
C GLY A 45 -9.93 -12.46 -8.09
N THR A 46 -10.16 -12.25 -6.80
CA THR A 46 -10.34 -10.91 -6.21
C THR A 46 -9.03 -10.12 -6.13
N ALA A 47 -7.99 -10.58 -6.82
CA ALA A 47 -6.66 -9.99 -6.82
C ALA A 47 -6.73 -8.62 -7.50
N ARG A 48 -6.40 -7.60 -6.74
CA ARG A 48 -6.22 -6.23 -7.22
C ARG A 48 -4.97 -5.64 -6.61
N PHE A 49 -4.43 -4.59 -7.23
CA PHE A 49 -3.38 -3.81 -6.60
C PHE A 49 -3.90 -3.15 -5.31
N ALA A 50 -3.01 -3.09 -4.32
CA ALA A 50 -3.26 -2.37 -3.09
C ALA A 50 -3.39 -0.87 -3.37
N THR A 51 -4.35 -0.21 -2.71
CA THR A 51 -4.51 1.24 -2.76
C THR A 51 -3.41 1.91 -1.94
N LYS A 52 -3.16 3.20 -2.20
CA LYS A 52 -2.18 3.98 -1.44
C LYS A 52 -2.44 3.95 0.08
N LYS A 53 -3.72 3.99 0.49
CA LYS A 53 -4.12 3.95 1.91
C LYS A 53 -3.82 2.59 2.53
N GLU A 54 -4.04 1.50 1.80
CA GLU A 54 -3.71 0.16 2.25
C GLU A 54 -2.20 -0.01 2.41
N ILE A 55 -1.41 0.41 1.42
CA ILE A 55 0.06 0.36 1.49
C ILE A 55 0.60 1.12 2.71
N ILE A 56 0.06 2.31 3.01
CA ILE A 56 0.46 3.12 4.17
C ILE A 56 0.10 2.43 5.49
N LYS A 57 -1.02 1.69 5.52
CA LYS A 57 -1.47 0.97 6.72
C LYS A 57 -0.69 -0.33 6.93
N THR A 58 -0.38 -1.04 5.85
CA THR A 58 0.25 -2.37 5.88
C THR A 58 1.73 -2.28 6.19
N TYR A 59 2.47 -1.36 5.55
CA TYR A 59 3.92 -1.32 5.69
C TYR A 59 4.39 -0.18 6.58
N LYS A 60 5.46 -0.43 7.33
CA LYS A 60 6.20 0.63 7.99
C LYS A 60 6.97 1.44 6.97
N HIS A 61 6.89 2.75 7.11
CA HIS A 61 7.54 3.71 6.23
C HIS A 61 8.81 4.23 6.91
N ILE A 62 9.97 3.76 6.47
CA ILE A 62 11.24 4.00 7.16
C ILE A 62 12.19 4.81 6.25
N PRO A 63 12.67 5.99 6.69
CA PRO A 63 13.67 6.75 5.93
C PRO A 63 14.93 5.91 5.69
N PHE A 64 15.30 5.73 4.42
CA PHE A 64 16.37 4.82 4.02
C PHE A 64 17.70 5.58 3.90
N HIS A 65 18.36 5.82 5.03
CA HIS A 65 19.61 6.59 5.14
C HIS A 65 20.79 5.74 5.60
N VAL A 66 21.25 4.84 4.72
CA VAL A 66 22.33 3.89 4.97
C VAL A 66 23.62 4.55 5.48
N SER A 67 23.97 5.74 4.98
CA SER A 67 25.18 6.46 5.41
C SER A 67 25.15 6.91 6.87
N GLN A 68 23.96 7.10 7.46
CA GLN A 68 23.80 7.39 8.89
C GLN A 68 23.83 6.09 9.69
N TRP A 69 23.16 5.04 9.19
CA TRP A 69 23.12 3.74 9.85
C TRP A 69 24.51 3.15 10.07
N ARG A 70 25.38 3.22 9.06
CA ARG A 70 26.77 2.76 9.17
C ARG A 70 27.63 3.56 10.16
N LYS A 71 27.15 4.70 10.65
CA LYS A 71 27.78 5.48 11.73
C LYS A 71 27.13 5.21 13.10
N GLY A 72 26.15 4.33 13.16
CA GLY A 72 25.31 4.13 14.35
C GLY A 72 24.28 5.23 14.60
N GLU A 73 24.04 6.12 13.62
CA GLU A 73 23.10 7.23 13.73
C GLU A 73 21.75 6.87 13.10
N ASN A 74 20.64 7.30 13.72
CA ASN A 74 19.27 7.12 13.22
C ASN A 74 18.95 5.67 12.80
N LEU A 75 19.41 4.70 13.59
CA LEU A 75 19.18 3.29 13.34
C LEU A 75 17.67 2.97 13.41
N PRO A 76 17.15 2.20 12.44
CA PRO A 76 15.78 1.72 12.48
C PRO A 76 15.60 0.69 13.60
N THR A 77 14.46 0.75 14.29
CA THR A 77 14.12 -0.19 15.38
C THR A 77 13.16 -1.29 14.96
N GLU A 78 12.44 -1.09 13.86
CA GLU A 78 11.40 -2.01 13.38
C GLU A 78 12.05 -3.13 12.57
N GLN A 79 11.98 -4.38 13.03
CA GLN A 79 12.54 -5.51 12.29
C GLN A 79 11.55 -6.02 11.23
N GLY A 80 12.05 -6.45 10.07
CA GLY A 80 11.19 -6.87 8.97
C GLY A 80 11.89 -6.91 7.61
N ILE A 81 11.12 -7.13 6.55
CA ILE A 81 11.62 -7.26 5.18
C ILE A 81 11.22 -6.03 4.36
N ILE A 82 12.18 -5.43 3.67
CA ILE A 82 11.90 -4.37 2.69
C ILE A 82 11.28 -5.00 1.45
N VAL A 83 10.04 -4.64 1.17
CA VAL A 83 9.27 -5.13 0.00
C VAL A 83 9.13 -4.08 -1.09
N GLY A 84 9.50 -2.83 -0.81
CA GLY A 84 9.47 -1.75 -1.79
C GLY A 84 10.00 -0.44 -1.24
N CYS A 85 9.89 0.61 -2.05
CA CYS A 85 10.30 1.95 -1.65
C CYS A 85 9.42 3.03 -2.31
N LYS A 86 9.49 4.24 -1.74
CA LYS A 86 8.89 5.47 -2.28
C LYS A 86 9.92 6.58 -2.22
N GLY A 87 9.72 7.62 -3.05
CA GLY A 87 10.53 8.83 -3.02
C GLY A 87 11.51 8.93 -4.19
N ALA A 88 12.39 9.93 -4.10
CA ALA A 88 13.36 10.28 -5.13
C ALA A 88 14.78 9.95 -4.68
N LYS A 89 15.74 10.08 -5.60
CA LYS A 89 17.17 9.92 -5.30
C LYS A 89 17.55 10.79 -4.08
N ASN A 90 18.24 10.19 -3.10
CA ASN A 90 18.65 10.79 -1.82
C ASN A 90 17.54 11.05 -0.78
N ASN A 91 16.28 10.80 -1.10
CA ASN A 91 15.17 10.89 -0.15
C ASN A 91 14.22 9.71 -0.36
N VAL A 92 14.73 8.51 -0.07
CA VAL A 92 14.04 7.24 -0.25
C VAL A 92 13.43 6.82 1.08
N THR A 93 12.17 6.40 1.06
CA THR A 93 11.49 5.75 2.18
C THR A 93 11.28 4.29 1.82
N ALA A 94 11.83 3.38 2.62
CA ALA A 94 11.57 1.96 2.51
C ALA A 94 10.16 1.62 3.01
N LEU A 95 9.52 0.67 2.34
CA LEU A 95 8.30 0.01 2.79
C LEU A 95 8.71 -1.32 3.39
N VAL A 96 8.60 -1.41 4.71
CA VAL A 96 9.02 -2.57 5.49
C VAL A 96 7.79 -3.32 5.97
N ASP A 97 7.74 -4.61 5.65
CA ASP A 97 6.79 -5.54 6.24
C ASP A 97 7.39 -6.09 7.53
N THR A 98 6.77 -5.79 8.65
CA THR A 98 7.24 -6.18 9.99
C THR A 98 6.55 -7.43 10.52
N ASP A 99 5.60 -7.98 9.77
CA ASP A 99 4.94 -9.23 10.13
C ASP A 99 5.88 -10.43 9.84
N ASP A 100 5.58 -11.57 10.45
CA ASP A 100 6.33 -12.81 10.22
C ASP A 100 5.95 -13.40 8.85
N VAL A 101 6.56 -12.86 7.80
CA VAL A 101 6.29 -13.21 6.41
C VAL A 101 7.55 -13.64 5.67
N HIS A 102 7.38 -14.47 4.65
CA HIS A 102 8.44 -14.80 3.71
C HIS A 102 8.24 -14.03 2.40
N CYS A 103 9.32 -13.48 1.88
CA CYS A 103 9.30 -12.75 0.61
C CYS A 103 10.02 -13.55 -0.49
N LEU A 104 9.35 -13.70 -1.63
CA LEU A 104 9.93 -14.28 -2.84
C LEU A 104 10.08 -13.21 -3.92
N MET A 105 11.32 -12.85 -4.24
CA MET A 105 11.60 -11.94 -5.35
C MET A 105 11.84 -12.71 -6.66
N ILE A 106 10.94 -12.55 -7.63
CA ILE A 106 11.06 -13.14 -8.96
C ILE A 106 11.33 -12.03 -9.98
N GLY A 107 12.25 -12.29 -10.91
CA GLY A 107 12.47 -11.42 -12.05
C GLY A 107 13.56 -11.93 -12.98
N ALA A 108 13.58 -11.41 -14.21
CA ALA A 108 14.55 -11.78 -15.23
C ALA A 108 16.01 -11.43 -14.85
N ALA A 109 16.98 -11.85 -15.65
CA ALA A 109 18.36 -11.40 -15.48
C ALA A 109 18.45 -9.87 -15.70
N GLY A 110 19.30 -9.19 -14.93
CA GLY A 110 19.52 -7.74 -15.08
C GLY A 110 18.48 -6.82 -14.45
N VAL A 111 17.35 -7.32 -13.94
CA VAL A 111 16.30 -6.49 -13.28
C VAL A 111 16.72 -5.92 -11.91
N GLY A 112 17.93 -6.22 -11.46
CA GLY A 112 18.48 -5.71 -10.20
C GLY A 112 18.01 -6.44 -8.94
N LYS A 113 17.75 -7.75 -9.01
CA LYS A 113 17.41 -8.57 -7.82
C LYS A 113 18.42 -8.42 -6.68
N THR A 114 19.70 -8.41 -7.01
CA THR A 114 20.76 -8.22 -6.03
C THR A 114 20.84 -6.76 -5.58
N ALA A 115 20.90 -5.82 -6.52
CA ALA A 115 21.19 -4.41 -6.24
C ALA A 115 20.04 -3.64 -5.56
N PHE A 116 18.79 -3.93 -5.93
CA PHE A 116 17.62 -3.16 -5.49
C PHE A 116 16.74 -3.88 -4.46
N PHE A 117 17.01 -5.15 -4.18
CA PHE A 117 16.25 -5.90 -3.17
C PHE A 117 17.16 -6.56 -2.14
N LEU A 118 18.10 -7.41 -2.56
CA LEU A 118 18.95 -8.15 -1.60
C LEU A 118 19.88 -7.23 -0.80
N TYR A 119 20.67 -6.38 -1.47
CA TYR A 119 21.60 -5.46 -0.80
C TYR A 119 20.90 -4.50 0.18
N PRO A 120 19.80 -3.80 -0.19
CA PRO A 120 19.04 -2.99 0.75
C PRO A 120 18.55 -3.77 1.98
N ASN A 121 18.07 -5.00 1.80
CA ASN A 121 17.62 -5.84 2.91
C ASN A 121 18.78 -6.26 3.83
N LEU A 122 19.98 -6.48 3.29
CA LEU A 122 21.16 -6.76 4.11
C LEU A 122 21.62 -5.55 4.91
N GLU A 123 21.67 -4.35 4.32
CA GLU A 123 21.95 -3.10 5.08
C GLU A 123 20.93 -2.91 6.19
N TYR A 124 19.66 -3.16 5.86
CA TYR A 124 18.58 -3.04 6.82
C TYR A 124 18.71 -4.05 7.96
N ALA A 125 19.08 -5.28 7.67
CA ALA A 125 19.35 -6.30 8.67
C ALA A 125 20.51 -5.93 9.59
N CYS A 126 21.63 -5.43 9.03
CA CYS A 126 22.74 -4.89 9.82
C CYS A 126 22.29 -3.71 10.70
N ALA A 127 21.55 -2.77 10.15
CA ALA A 127 21.12 -1.55 10.85
C ALA A 127 20.11 -1.82 11.98
N THR A 128 19.26 -2.84 11.83
CA THR A 128 18.26 -3.26 12.84
C THR A 128 18.78 -4.32 13.81
N GLY A 129 20.01 -4.82 13.60
CA GLY A 129 20.59 -5.91 14.40
C GLY A 129 19.94 -7.28 14.15
N MET A 130 19.27 -7.47 13.02
CA MET A 130 18.72 -8.79 12.65
C MET A 130 19.83 -9.75 12.25
N SER A 131 19.77 -10.97 12.79
CA SER A 131 20.62 -12.06 12.30
C SER A 131 20.13 -12.53 10.93
N PHE A 132 21.04 -12.75 9.99
CA PHE A 132 20.72 -13.26 8.67
C PHE A 132 21.75 -14.28 8.19
N ILE A 133 21.30 -15.16 7.30
CA ILE A 133 22.16 -16.05 6.53
C ILE A 133 21.87 -15.84 5.05
N THR A 134 22.93 -15.75 4.24
CA THR A 134 22.80 -15.61 2.79
C THR A 134 23.57 -16.72 2.09
N THR A 135 22.93 -17.34 1.10
CA THR A 135 23.58 -18.27 0.19
C THR A 135 24.01 -17.51 -1.05
N ASP A 136 25.33 -17.44 -1.30
CA ASP A 136 25.89 -16.67 -2.41
C ASP A 136 26.70 -17.57 -3.33
N THR A 137 26.04 -18.09 -4.36
CA THR A 137 26.70 -18.97 -5.35
C THR A 137 27.62 -18.21 -6.30
N LYS A 138 27.51 -16.88 -6.40
CA LYS A 138 28.34 -16.05 -7.27
C LYS A 138 29.56 -15.46 -6.55
N GLY A 139 29.51 -15.38 -5.23
CA GLY A 139 30.55 -14.75 -4.41
C GLY A 139 30.49 -13.22 -4.40
N ASP A 140 29.47 -12.61 -5.01
CA ASP A 140 29.32 -11.16 -5.10
C ASP A 140 28.99 -10.54 -3.74
N LEU A 141 28.14 -11.20 -2.94
CA LEU A 141 27.77 -10.75 -1.60
C LEU A 141 28.96 -10.90 -0.65
N ALA A 142 29.65 -12.02 -0.70
CA ALA A 142 30.82 -12.24 0.16
C ALA A 142 31.90 -11.17 -0.07
N ARG A 143 32.14 -10.79 -1.33
CA ARG A 143 33.13 -9.77 -1.70
C ARG A 143 32.72 -8.35 -1.31
N ASN A 144 31.45 -8.00 -1.48
CA ASN A 144 30.98 -6.61 -1.32
C ASN A 144 30.42 -6.33 0.08
N TYR A 145 29.74 -7.30 0.70
CA TYR A 145 29.02 -7.14 1.97
C TYR A 145 29.67 -7.85 3.16
N GLY A 146 30.58 -8.80 2.92
CA GLY A 146 31.26 -9.52 4.01
C GLY A 146 32.00 -8.57 4.98
N THR A 147 32.61 -7.51 4.46
CA THR A 147 33.29 -6.50 5.29
C THR A 147 32.30 -5.58 6.01
N ILE A 148 31.22 -5.17 5.34
CA ILE A 148 30.23 -4.23 5.89
C ILE A 148 29.53 -4.85 7.10
N ALA A 149 29.20 -6.14 7.06
CA ALA A 149 28.58 -6.85 8.18
C ALA A 149 29.53 -7.10 9.36
N LYS A 150 30.85 -6.95 9.19
CA LYS A 150 31.84 -7.15 10.25
C LYS A 150 32.11 -5.87 11.06
N GLU A 151 31.97 -4.71 10.42
CA GLU A 151 32.32 -3.40 10.98
C GLU A 151 31.15 -2.69 11.68
N ASN A 152 29.94 -3.28 11.65
CA ASN A 152 28.78 -2.86 12.46
C ASN A 152 28.67 -3.73 13.71
#